data_AF-A0A1E4RIP2-F1
#
_entry.id   AF-A0A1E4RIP2-F1
#
_cell.length_a   1.000
_cell.length_b   1.000
_cell.length_c   1.000
_cell.angle_alpha   90.00
_cell.angle_beta   90.00
_cell.angle_gamma   90.00
#
_symmetry.space_group_name_H-M   'P 1'
#
loop_
_entity.id
_entity.type
_entity.pdbx_description
1 polymer ?
#
loop_
_entity_poly.entity_id
_entity_poly.type
_entity_poly.pdbx_seq_one_letter_code
_entity_poly.pdbx_strand_id
1 'polypeptide(L)'
;ERNCIGNTRIRYYLKSLHLIEKEYEASECRINLSNRYKSIVSPTEGIHETIHSKSNDRISQQLEYNLVEKLQGLPQLKNIDLYNFRELEYQLECLLEYQQLGQIKLKEKLIDATLEKIIEIPKDCGFNRFDDGFDGQFSELVNILIPSNGTFVCKLGRSATCKSDIAQSSNTRYKLL
;
A
#
# COMPACT_ATOMS: atom_id res chain seq x y z
N GLU A 1 -7.45 -36.60 -6.92
CA GLU A 1 -6.97 -35.36 -6.24
C GLU A 1 -5.83 -34.64 -6.98
N ARG A 2 -4.64 -35.24 -7.19
CA ARG A 2 -3.54 -34.55 -7.92
C ARG A 2 -3.89 -34.07 -9.34
N ASN A 3 -4.65 -34.86 -10.11
CA ASN A 3 -5.12 -34.47 -11.45
C ASN A 3 -6.10 -33.28 -11.44
N CYS A 4 -6.77 -33.04 -10.31
CA CYS A 4 -7.68 -31.91 -10.19
C CYS A 4 -6.94 -30.60 -10.06
N ILE A 5 -5.93 -30.56 -9.20
CA ILE A 5 -5.07 -29.38 -9.03
C ILE A 5 -4.38 -29.01 -10.35
N GLY A 6 -3.88 -30.00 -11.09
CA GLY A 6 -3.18 -29.76 -12.36
C GLY A 6 -4.08 -29.24 -13.49
N ASN A 7 -5.38 -29.49 -13.43
CA ASN A 7 -6.34 -29.10 -14.45
C ASN A 7 -7.20 -27.88 -14.05
N THR A 8 -7.12 -27.42 -12.80
CA THR A 8 -7.73 -26.17 -12.36
C THR A 8 -7.06 -24.99 -13.06
N ARG A 9 -7.87 -24.13 -13.67
CA ARG A 9 -7.39 -22.91 -14.34
C ARG A 9 -7.75 -21.69 -13.51
N ILE A 10 -6.78 -20.82 -13.29
CA ILE A 10 -6.99 -19.55 -12.61
C ILE A 10 -6.78 -18.45 -13.65
N ARG A 11 -7.79 -17.61 -13.85
CA ARG A 11 -7.74 -16.45 -14.74
C ARG A 11 -8.02 -15.19 -13.95
N TYR A 12 -7.38 -14.10 -14.35
CA TYR A 12 -7.55 -12.78 -13.74
C TYR A 12 -8.03 -11.81 -14.80
N TYR A 13 -9.10 -11.08 -14.47
CA TYR A 13 -9.67 -10.06 -15.34
C TYR A 13 -9.67 -8.72 -14.63
N LEU A 14 -9.24 -7.68 -15.31
CA LEU A 14 -9.31 -6.32 -14.77
C LEU A 14 -10.76 -5.84 -14.78
N LYS A 15 -11.31 -5.56 -13.60
CA LYS A 15 -12.71 -5.12 -13.43
C LYS A 15 -12.81 -3.60 -13.36
N SER A 16 -11.94 -2.96 -12.58
CA SER A 16 -11.94 -1.51 -12.40
C SER A 16 -10.56 -0.97 -12.06
N LEU A 17 -10.37 0.31 -12.38
CA LEU A 17 -9.19 1.10 -12.06
C LEU A 17 -9.65 2.44 -11.48
N HIS A 18 -9.12 2.80 -10.33
CA HIS A 18 -9.37 4.09 -9.70
C HIS A 18 -8.04 4.75 -9.33
N LEU A 19 -7.91 6.04 -9.63
CA LEU A 19 -6.83 6.84 -9.07
C LEU A 19 -7.28 7.34 -7.70
N ILE A 20 -6.57 6.92 -6.65
CA ILE A 20 -6.86 7.28 -5.26
C ILE A 20 -5.66 8.00 -4.64
N GLU A 21 -5.92 8.72 -3.56
CA GLU A 21 -4.88 9.29 -2.71
C GLU A 21 -4.91 8.62 -1.34
N LYS A 22 -3.73 8.31 -0.79
CA LYS A 22 -3.59 7.73 0.54
C LYS A 22 -2.47 8.41 1.31
N GLU A 23 -2.63 8.48 2.62
CA GLU A 23 -1.61 8.99 3.52
C GLU A 23 -1.01 7.84 4.33
N TYR A 24 0.32 7.84 4.43
CA TYR A 24 1.07 6.93 5.28
C TYR A 24 1.91 7.74 6.27
N GLU A 25 2.15 7.16 7.44
CA GLU A 25 3.12 7.75 8.36
C GLU A 25 4.53 7.53 7.85
N ALA A 26 5.31 8.60 7.83
CA ALA A 26 6.61 8.62 7.18
C ALA A 26 7.76 9.03 8.12
N SER A 27 7.50 9.12 9.42
CA SER A 27 8.49 9.44 10.46
C SER A 27 7.93 9.06 11.84
N GLU A 28 8.74 9.19 12.88
CA GLU A 28 8.24 9.07 14.25
C GLU A 28 7.33 10.25 14.65
N CYS A 29 6.36 9.98 15.51
CA CYS A 29 5.63 11.03 16.19
C CYS A 29 6.51 11.69 17.26
N ARG A 30 6.66 13.01 17.23
CA ARG A 30 7.52 13.76 18.14
C ARG A 30 6.80 14.97 18.75
N ILE A 31 7.12 15.28 20.00
CA ILE A 31 6.71 16.51 20.69
C ILE A 31 7.93 17.29 21.13
N ASN A 32 7.92 18.61 20.94
CA ASN A 32 8.97 19.46 21.47
C ASN A 32 8.64 19.90 22.91
N LEU A 33 9.42 19.44 23.88
CA LEU A 33 9.31 19.86 25.28
C LEU A 33 10.31 20.96 25.66
N SER A 34 11.17 21.39 24.73
CA SER A 34 12.12 22.48 24.94
C SER A 34 11.48 23.82 24.62
N ASN A 35 11.56 24.76 25.56
CA ASN A 35 11.15 26.15 25.34
C ASN A 35 12.25 27.02 24.72
N ARG A 36 13.46 26.48 24.52
CA ARG A 36 14.63 27.21 23.98
C ARG A 36 14.99 26.82 22.55
N TYR A 37 14.73 25.57 22.18
CA TYR A 37 15.14 25.02 20.89
C TYR A 37 13.92 24.44 20.17
N LYS A 38 13.90 24.57 18.84
CA LYS A 38 12.92 23.86 18.01
C LYS A 38 13.34 22.40 17.92
N SER A 39 12.35 21.51 17.86
CA SER A 39 12.59 20.11 17.53
C SER A 39 12.38 19.91 16.03
N ILE A 40 13.20 19.07 15.41
CA ILE A 40 13.11 18.78 13.98
C ILE A 40 12.60 17.35 13.81
N VAL A 41 11.65 17.16 12.89
CA VAL A 41 11.21 15.85 12.41
C VAL A 41 11.49 15.80 10.91
N SER A 42 12.10 14.72 10.46
CA SER A 42 12.43 14.45 9.05
C SER A 42 11.89 13.07 8.64
N PRO A 43 11.67 12.83 7.33
CA PRO A 43 11.18 11.53 6.86
C PRO A 43 12.17 10.42 7.22
N THR A 44 11.66 9.25 7.61
CA THR A 44 12.46 8.05 7.77
C THR A 44 13.01 7.63 6.41
N GLU A 45 14.33 7.46 6.31
CA GLU A 45 15.00 7.05 5.07
C GLU A 45 14.40 5.74 4.52
N GLY A 46 14.15 5.69 3.21
CA GLY A 46 13.61 4.49 2.55
C GLY A 46 12.19 4.09 2.96
N ILE A 47 11.44 4.95 3.67
CA ILE A 47 10.12 4.57 4.22
C ILE A 47 9.11 4.10 3.16
N HIS A 48 9.18 4.64 1.92
CA HIS A 48 8.33 4.19 0.81
C HIS A 48 8.56 2.71 0.49
N GLU A 49 9.81 2.21 0.57
CA GLU A 49 10.12 0.80 0.37
C GLU A 49 9.49 -0.05 1.46
N THR A 50 9.44 0.44 2.70
CA THR A 50 8.82 -0.27 3.82
C THR A 50 7.29 -0.31 3.67
N ILE A 51 6.67 0.81 3.27
CA ILE A 51 5.23 0.92 3.04
C ILE A 51 4.78 -0.02 1.92
N HIS A 52 5.57 -0.10 0.84
CA HIS A 52 5.29 -0.94 -0.33
C HIS A 52 6.04 -2.27 -0.31
N SER A 53 6.67 -2.63 0.81
CA SER A 53 7.33 -3.93 0.97
C SER A 53 6.28 -5.02 0.82
N LYS A 54 6.34 -5.70 -0.32
CA LYS A 54 5.33 -6.68 -0.72
C LYS A 54 5.35 -7.87 0.24
N SER A 55 4.19 -8.49 0.40
CA SER A 55 4.12 -9.83 0.97
C SER A 55 5.03 -10.78 0.16
N ASN A 56 5.55 -11.83 0.81
CA ASN A 56 6.33 -12.88 0.15
C ASN A 56 5.50 -13.73 -0.86
N ASP A 57 4.28 -13.31 -1.19
CA ASP A 57 3.42 -13.98 -2.16
C ASP A 57 3.85 -13.65 -3.60
N ARG A 58 4.47 -14.63 -4.24
CA ARG A 58 4.92 -14.54 -5.63
C ARG A 58 3.78 -14.31 -6.63
N ILE A 59 2.55 -14.77 -6.33
CA ILE A 59 1.41 -14.59 -7.24
C ILE A 59 1.02 -13.11 -7.27
N SER A 60 0.84 -12.50 -6.10
CA SER A 60 0.54 -11.07 -5.98
C SER A 60 1.60 -10.21 -6.67
N GLN A 61 2.88 -10.54 -6.49
CA GLN A 61 3.99 -9.83 -7.15
C GLN A 61 3.92 -9.93 -8.68
N GLN A 62 3.62 -11.12 -9.23
CA GLN A 62 3.48 -11.32 -10.67
C GLN A 62 2.26 -10.59 -11.24
N LEU A 63 1.13 -10.59 -10.53
CA LEU A 63 -0.08 -9.88 -10.95
C LEU A 63 0.15 -8.38 -11.04
N GLU A 64 0.81 -7.81 -10.03
CA GLU A 64 1.17 -6.40 -10.02
C GLU A 64 2.13 -6.05 -11.16
N TYR A 65 3.16 -6.87 -11.41
CA TYR A 65 4.07 -6.69 -12.55
C TYR A 65 3.30 -6.67 -13.88
N ASN A 66 2.44 -7.66 -14.11
CA ASN A 66 1.62 -7.76 -15.32
C ASN A 66 0.69 -6.55 -15.45
N LEU A 67 0.13 -6.06 -14.34
CA LEU A 67 -0.71 -4.86 -14.35
C LEU A 67 0.10 -3.63 -14.72
N VAL A 68 1.25 -3.40 -14.11
CA VAL A 68 2.13 -2.26 -14.41
C VAL A 68 2.47 -2.22 -15.90
N GLU A 69 2.89 -3.36 -16.47
CA GLU A 69 3.19 -3.49 -17.89
C GLU A 69 1.97 -3.14 -18.76
N LYS A 70 0.79 -3.66 -18.42
CA LYS A 70 -0.46 -3.37 -19.15
C LYS A 70 -0.89 -1.92 -19.04
N LEU A 71 -0.81 -1.33 -17.84
CA LEU A 71 -1.22 0.05 -17.58
C LEU A 71 -0.30 1.05 -18.30
N GLN A 72 1.00 0.79 -18.34
CA GLN A 72 1.96 1.62 -19.09
C GLN A 72 1.69 1.62 -20.60
N GLY A 73 1.09 0.55 -21.13
CA GLY A 73 0.64 0.47 -22.51
C GLY A 73 -0.66 1.25 -22.82
N LEU A 74 -1.39 1.73 -21.82
CA LEU A 74 -2.65 2.44 -22.01
C LEU A 74 -2.41 3.94 -22.29
N PRO A 75 -2.87 4.47 -23.44
CA PRO A 75 -2.70 5.88 -23.76
C PRO A 75 -3.29 6.83 -22.72
N GLN A 76 -4.38 6.44 -22.04
CA GLN A 76 -5.03 7.28 -21.02
C GLN A 76 -4.17 7.47 -19.77
N LEU A 77 -3.20 6.58 -19.54
CA LEU A 77 -2.34 6.59 -18.35
C LEU A 77 -0.89 6.97 -18.67
N LYS A 78 -0.60 7.40 -19.91
CA LYS A 78 0.75 7.75 -20.37
C LYS A 78 1.43 8.84 -19.54
N ASN A 79 0.64 9.69 -18.86
CA ASN A 79 1.14 10.78 -18.03
C ASN A 79 1.27 10.40 -16.54
N ILE A 80 1.02 9.14 -16.18
CA ILE A 80 1.13 8.65 -14.82
C ILE A 80 2.41 7.82 -14.72
N ASP A 81 3.45 8.42 -14.13
CA ASP A 81 4.67 7.69 -13.83
C ASP A 81 4.44 6.79 -12.63
N LEU A 82 4.58 5.48 -12.83
CA LEU A 82 4.43 4.47 -11.77
C LEU A 82 5.75 4.29 -11.02
N TYR A 83 5.68 4.13 -9.70
CA TYR A 83 6.85 4.01 -8.81
C TYR A 83 7.88 5.16 -8.95
N ASN A 84 7.42 6.37 -9.25
CA ASN A 84 8.29 7.54 -9.29
C ASN A 84 8.52 8.10 -7.88
N PHE A 85 9.48 7.51 -7.18
CA PHE A 85 9.89 7.91 -5.83
C PHE A 85 11.27 8.56 -5.75
N ARG A 86 11.95 8.71 -6.89
CA ARG A 86 13.31 9.30 -6.95
C ARG A 86 13.34 10.75 -6.50
N GLU A 87 12.21 11.44 -6.66
CA GLU A 87 12.05 12.86 -6.33
C GLU A 87 11.45 13.09 -4.93
N LEU A 88 11.30 12.04 -4.11
CA LEU A 88 10.86 12.22 -2.72
C LEU A 88 11.87 13.08 -1.94
N GLU A 89 11.37 14.18 -1.39
CA GLU A 89 12.19 15.16 -0.66
C GLU A 89 12.53 14.67 0.75
N TYR A 90 13.49 13.75 0.86
CA TYR A 90 13.99 13.24 2.14
C TYR A 90 14.67 14.30 3.03
N GLN A 91 14.97 15.46 2.46
CA GLN A 91 15.52 16.62 3.16
C GLN A 91 14.45 17.50 3.81
N LEU A 92 13.17 17.16 3.69
CA LEU A 92 12.09 17.90 4.32
C LEU A 92 12.29 17.93 5.85
N GLU A 93 12.32 19.13 6.43
CA GLU A 93 12.43 19.33 7.88
C GLU A 93 11.19 20.03 8.42
N CYS A 94 10.46 19.35 9.29
CA CYS A 94 9.32 19.92 10.00
C CYS A 94 9.76 20.43 11.37
N LEU A 95 9.68 21.74 11.55
CA LEU A 95 10.04 22.40 12.80
C LEU A 95 8.86 22.38 13.77
N LEU A 96 9.09 21.85 14.98
CA LEU A 96 8.14 21.83 16.08
C LEU A 96 8.51 22.88 17.12
N GLU A 97 7.59 23.80 17.38
CA GLU A 97 7.68 24.80 18.44
C GLU A 97 7.37 24.21 19.82
N TYR A 98 7.55 24.98 20.88
CA TYR A 98 7.34 24.49 22.24
C TYR A 98 5.92 23.93 22.44
N GLN A 99 5.84 22.72 23.02
CA GLN A 99 4.64 21.91 23.20
C GLN A 99 3.92 21.49 21.92
N GLN A 100 4.53 21.73 20.76
CA GLN A 100 4.00 21.29 19.49
C GLN A 100 4.33 19.83 19.24
N LEU A 101 3.31 19.10 18.82
CA LEU A 101 3.37 17.71 18.38
C LEU A 101 3.40 17.68 16.85
N GLY A 102 4.13 16.75 16.25
CA GLY A 102 4.06 16.54 14.82
C GLY A 102 4.73 15.25 14.34
N GLN A 103 4.42 14.93 13.11
CA GLN A 103 4.90 13.78 12.35
C GLN A 103 4.90 14.16 10.87
N ILE A 104 5.80 13.58 10.08
CA ILE A 104 5.75 13.64 8.62
C ILE A 104 4.89 12.51 8.08
N LYS A 105 4.06 12.86 7.11
CA LYS A 105 3.26 11.92 6.33
C LYS A 105 3.76 11.85 4.90
N LEU A 106 3.64 10.67 4.30
CA LEU A 106 3.78 10.47 2.86
C LEU A 106 2.38 10.47 2.25
N LYS A 107 2.08 11.48 1.43
CA LYS A 107 0.88 11.53 0.60
C LYS A 107 1.20 10.92 -0.74
N GLU A 108 0.52 9.83 -1.08
CA GLU A 108 0.74 9.11 -2.33
C GLU A 108 -0.50 9.08 -3.19
N LYS A 109 -0.28 9.17 -4.50
CA LYS A 109 -1.27 8.80 -5.52
C LYS A 109 -1.05 7.35 -5.89
N LEU A 110 -2.11 6.56 -5.85
CA LEU A 110 -2.08 5.14 -6.16
C LEU A 110 -3.16 4.80 -7.17
N ILE A 111 -2.86 3.84 -8.04
CA ILE A 111 -3.87 3.16 -8.84
C ILE A 111 -4.38 1.98 -8.02
N ASP A 112 -5.65 2.05 -7.65
CA ASP A 112 -6.40 0.94 -7.07
C ASP A 112 -7.02 0.12 -8.19
N ALA A 113 -6.45 -1.06 -8.42
CA ALA A 113 -6.88 -2.00 -9.45
C ALA A 113 -7.63 -3.18 -8.81
N THR A 114 -8.89 -3.32 -9.14
CA THR A 114 -9.68 -4.49 -8.76
C THR A 114 -9.66 -5.52 -9.87
N LEU A 115 -9.14 -6.70 -9.56
CA LEU A 115 -9.16 -7.88 -10.41
C LEU A 115 -10.25 -8.83 -9.98
N GLU A 116 -10.90 -9.46 -10.95
CA GLU A 116 -11.73 -10.64 -10.74
C GLU A 116 -10.90 -11.89 -11.05
N LYS A 117 -10.67 -12.70 -10.03
CA LYS A 117 -10.01 -14.00 -10.10
C LYS A 117 -11.07 -15.08 -10.29
N ILE A 118 -11.06 -15.75 -11.43
CA ILE A 118 -11.94 -16.87 -11.75
C ILE A 118 -11.13 -18.15 -11.66
N ILE A 119 -11.57 -19.06 -10.79
CA ILE A 119 -11.01 -20.40 -10.60
C ILE A 119 -11.99 -21.39 -11.25
N GLU A 120 -11.58 -21.96 -12.37
CA GLU A 120 -12.34 -22.99 -13.09
C GLU A 120 -11.86 -24.37 -12.61
N ILE A 121 -12.75 -25.11 -11.94
CA ILE A 121 -12.49 -26.47 -11.47
C ILE A 121 -13.11 -27.47 -12.46
N PRO A 122 -12.34 -28.47 -12.94
CA PRO A 122 -12.89 -29.50 -13.82
C PRO A 122 -14.03 -30.27 -13.17
N LYS A 123 -15.10 -30.56 -13.93
CA LYS A 123 -16.26 -31.32 -13.45
C LYS A 123 -15.90 -32.70 -12.90
N ASP A 124 -14.87 -33.32 -13.48
CA ASP A 124 -14.36 -34.65 -13.09
C ASP A 124 -13.77 -34.69 -11.67
N CYS A 125 -13.61 -33.52 -11.04
CA CYS A 125 -13.10 -33.40 -9.67
C CYS A 125 -14.15 -33.66 -8.60
N GLY A 126 -15.42 -33.84 -8.97
CA GLY A 126 -16.46 -34.34 -8.08
C GLY A 126 -16.88 -33.37 -6.97
N PHE A 127 -16.55 -32.08 -7.07
CA PHE A 127 -16.98 -31.04 -6.11
C PHE A 127 -18.50 -30.93 -6.02
N ASN A 128 -19.19 -31.22 -7.13
CA ASN A 128 -20.64 -31.28 -7.19
C ASN A 128 -21.26 -32.34 -6.27
N ARG A 129 -20.47 -33.26 -5.69
CA ARG A 129 -20.96 -34.22 -4.68
C ARG A 129 -21.06 -33.62 -3.27
N PHE A 130 -20.40 -32.48 -3.04
CA PHE A 130 -20.39 -31.78 -1.77
C PHE A 130 -21.30 -30.55 -1.79
N ASP A 131 -21.49 -29.95 -2.97
CA ASP A 131 -22.40 -28.84 -3.20
C ASP A 131 -23.08 -29.01 -4.58
N ASP A 132 -24.36 -29.37 -4.57
CA ASP A 132 -25.17 -29.58 -5.78
C ASP A 132 -25.36 -28.28 -6.60
N GLY A 133 -25.10 -27.11 -5.99
CA GLY A 133 -25.18 -25.81 -6.64
C GLY A 133 -23.88 -25.33 -7.29
N PHE A 134 -22.79 -26.08 -7.17
CA PHE A 134 -21.49 -25.68 -7.71
C PHE A 134 -21.44 -25.83 -9.24
N ASP A 135 -21.31 -24.71 -9.95
CA ASP A 135 -21.28 -24.66 -11.42
C ASP A 135 -19.90 -24.95 -12.02
N GLY A 136 -18.90 -25.23 -11.18
CA GLY A 136 -17.52 -25.45 -11.59
C GLY A 136 -16.65 -24.20 -11.55
N GLN A 137 -17.18 -23.05 -11.12
CA GLN A 137 -16.44 -21.79 -11.04
C GLN A 137 -16.50 -21.18 -9.65
N PHE A 138 -15.38 -20.57 -9.24
CA PHE A 138 -15.32 -19.71 -8.08
C PHE A 138 -14.76 -18.36 -8.51
N SER A 139 -15.44 -17.27 -8.13
CA SER A 139 -14.96 -15.91 -8.39
C SER A 139 -14.61 -15.21 -7.08
N GLU A 140 -13.50 -14.49 -7.10
CA GLU A 140 -12.99 -13.73 -5.97
C GLU A 140 -12.48 -12.37 -6.48
N LEU A 141 -12.69 -11.32 -5.70
CA LEU A 141 -12.10 -10.01 -6.00
C LEU A 141 -10.75 -9.87 -5.32
N VAL A 142 -9.75 -9.43 -6.08
CA VAL A 142 -8.39 -9.17 -5.61
C VAL A 142 -8.08 -7.70 -5.90
N ASN A 143 -7.72 -6.95 -4.86
CA ASN A 143 -7.32 -5.55 -5.01
C ASN A 143 -5.80 -5.44 -5.01
N ILE A 144 -5.26 -4.68 -5.95
CA ILE A 144 -3.83 -4.41 -6.08
C ILE A 144 -3.64 -2.91 -6.11
N LEU A 145 -2.83 -2.40 -5.18
CA LEU A 145 -2.46 -0.99 -5.10
C LEU A 145 -1.12 -0.79 -5.78
N ILE A 146 -1.09 0.05 -6.81
CA ILE A 146 0.12 0.37 -7.57
C ILE A 146 0.44 1.84 -7.28
N PRO A 147 1.53 2.16 -6.57
CA PRO A 147 1.88 3.55 -6.33
C PRO A 147 2.34 4.23 -7.61
N SER A 148 1.94 5.49 -7.78
CA SER A 148 2.44 6.36 -8.83
C SER A 148 3.58 7.22 -8.30
N ASN A 149 3.25 8.21 -7.48
CA ASN A 149 4.19 9.13 -6.89
C ASN A 149 3.69 9.56 -5.51
N GLY A 150 4.53 10.29 -4.78
CA GLY A 150 4.15 10.85 -3.51
C GLY A 150 4.91 12.11 -3.14
N THR A 151 4.53 12.70 -2.02
CA THR A 151 5.17 13.88 -1.46
C THR A 151 5.12 13.79 0.06
N PHE A 152 6.22 14.15 0.72
CA PHE A 152 6.24 14.28 2.16
C PHE A 152 5.57 15.59 2.60
N VAL A 153 4.81 15.53 3.68
CA VAL A 153 4.14 16.70 4.25
C VAL A 153 4.26 16.71 5.76
N CYS A 154 4.48 17.91 6.30
CA CYS A 154 4.43 18.13 7.74
C CYS A 154 2.98 18.00 8.25
N LYS A 155 2.73 17.06 9.16
CA LYS A 155 1.50 16.98 9.92
C LYS A 155 1.74 17.46 11.35
N LEU A 156 1.29 18.67 11.62
CA LEU A 156 1.33 19.27 12.95
C LEU A 156 0.06 18.93 13.74
N GLY A 157 0.21 18.80 15.05
CA GLY A 157 -0.87 18.47 15.97
C GLY A 157 -1.12 16.96 16.12
N ARG A 158 -2.23 16.63 16.76
CA ARG A 158 -2.62 15.24 17.03
C ARG A 158 -3.16 14.57 15.78
N SER A 159 -2.84 13.29 15.62
CA SER A 159 -3.42 12.37 14.63
C SER A 159 -3.79 11.05 15.30
N ALA A 160 -4.33 10.10 14.54
CA ALA A 160 -4.64 8.76 15.05
C ALA A 160 -3.37 8.05 15.58
N THR A 161 -2.25 8.28 14.90
CA THR A 161 -0.91 7.69 15.07
C THR A 161 0.05 8.59 15.83
N CYS A 162 -0.25 9.88 15.98
CA CYS A 162 0.58 10.83 16.70
C CYS A 162 -0.17 11.52 17.83
N LYS A 163 0.18 11.13 19.06
CA LYS A 163 -0.40 11.63 20.31
C LYS A 163 0.70 11.83 21.35
N SER A 164 0.42 12.59 22.40
CA SER A 164 1.42 12.96 23.41
C SER A 164 2.01 11.75 24.15
N ASP A 165 1.19 10.73 24.44
CA ASP A 165 1.60 9.45 25.02
C ASP A 165 2.50 8.64 24.09
N ILE A 166 2.21 8.64 22.79
CA ILE A 166 3.04 8.00 21.76
C ILE A 166 4.39 8.73 21.63
N ALA A 167 4.37 10.06 21.50
CA ALA A 167 5.57 10.88 21.32
C ALA A 167 6.53 10.84 22.51
N GLN A 168 6.01 10.62 23.72
CA GLN A 168 6.79 10.50 24.95
C GLN A 168 7.14 9.04 25.29
N SER A 169 6.64 8.07 24.52
CA SER A 169 6.89 6.66 24.75
C SER A 169 8.35 6.30 24.44
N SER A 170 8.97 5.54 25.34
CA SER A 170 10.29 4.93 25.14
C SER A 170 10.22 3.67 24.28
N ASN A 171 9.02 3.15 24.00
CA ASN A 171 8.84 1.92 23.25
C ASN A 171 8.94 2.19 21.73
N THR A 172 9.99 1.62 21.14
CA THR A 172 10.36 1.77 19.73
C THR A 172 9.27 1.30 18.76
N ARG A 173 8.38 0.38 19.16
CA ARG A 173 7.26 -0.07 18.31
C ARG A 173 6.27 1.04 17.98
N TYR A 174 6.16 2.05 18.83
CA TYR A 174 5.26 3.19 18.62
C TYR A 174 5.91 4.34 17.83
N LYS A 175 7.18 4.20 17.45
CA LYS A 175 7.93 5.24 16.73
C LYS A 175 7.94 5.05 15.21
N LEU A 176 7.47 3.91 14.70
CA LEU A 176 7.58 3.54 13.27
C LEU A 176 6.29 2.94 12.69
N LEU A 177 5.15 3.10 13.37
CA LEU A 177 3.83 2.68 12.88
C LEU A 177 2.94 3.88 12.58
#